data_AF-A0A2D6FIB4-F1
#
_entry.id   AF-A0A2D6FIB4-F1
#
_cell.length_a   1.000
_cell.length_b   1.000
_cell.length_c   1.000
_cell.angle_alpha   90.00
_cell.angle_beta   90.00
_cell.angle_gamma   90.00
#
_symmetry.space_group_name_H-M   'P 1'
#
loop_
_entity.id
_entity.type
_entity.pdbx_description
1 polymer ?
#
loop_
_entity_poly.entity_id
_entity_poly.type
_entity_poly.pdbx_seq_one_letter_code
_entity_poly.pdbx_strand_id
1 'polypeptide(L)' 'MGSVEHLKQHQYKVPAGQEPLSKKPLAIRLYQSDDDAIRAMGKAGSKFVRDAVRSELQRRVAAHTKG' A
#
# COMPACT_ATOMS: atom_id res chain seq x y z
N MET A 1 -16.14 16.13 8.44
CA MET A 1 -16.09 14.65 8.38
C MET A 1 -16.13 14.23 6.91
N GLY A 2 -14.97 14.08 6.26
CA GLY A 2 -14.90 13.65 4.86
C GLY A 2 -15.27 12.17 4.75
N SER A 3 -16.29 11.87 3.95
CA SER A 3 -16.96 10.58 3.95
C SER A 3 -16.04 9.45 3.44
N VAL A 4 -16.20 8.28 4.05
CA VAL A 4 -15.62 6.98 3.63
C VAL A 4 -15.88 6.67 2.13
N GLU A 5 -16.84 7.35 1.51
CA GLU A 5 -17.13 7.26 0.08
C GLU A 5 -16.01 7.79 -0.82
N HIS A 6 -15.27 8.82 -0.41
CA HIS A 6 -14.10 9.28 -1.17
C HIS A 6 -13.00 8.20 -1.21
N LEU A 7 -12.88 7.39 -0.16
CA LEU A 7 -11.94 6.26 -0.14
C LEU A 7 -12.40 5.09 -1.03
N LYS A 8 -13.72 4.91 -1.21
CA LYS A 8 -14.27 3.88 -2.11
C LYS A 8 -14.04 4.20 -3.59
N GLN A 9 -14.07 5.47 -3.98
CA GLN A 9 -13.85 5.90 -5.38
C GLN A 9 -12.41 5.68 -5.88
N HIS A 10 -11.46 5.50 -4.96
CA HIS A 10 -10.07 5.16 -5.28
C HIS A 10 -9.75 3.67 -5.14
N GLN A 11 -10.78 2.79 -5.17
CA GLN A 11 -10.57 1.35 -5.21
C GLN A 11 -9.82 0.96 -6.49
N TYR A 12 -8.50 0.87 -6.35
CA TYR A 12 -7.63 0.24 -7.32
C TYR A 12 -8.12 -1.20 -7.52
N LYS A 13 -8.68 -1.48 -8.69
CA LYS A 13 -9.00 -2.85 -9.11
C LYS A 13 -7.68 -3.54 -9.42
N VAL A 14 -7.38 -4.60 -8.68
CA VAL A 14 -6.23 -5.46 -8.96
C VAL A 14 -6.45 -6.11 -10.34
N PRO A 15 -5.47 -6.07 -11.25
CA PRO A 15 -5.56 -6.74 -12.55
C PRO A 15 -5.86 -8.24 -12.40
N ALA A 16 -6.57 -8.81 -13.37
CA ALA A 16 -6.87 -10.24 -13.39
C ALA A 16 -5.57 -11.08 -13.32
N GLY A 17 -5.56 -12.11 -12.47
CA GLY A 17 -4.41 -13.00 -12.27
C GLY A 17 -3.42 -12.57 -11.18
N GLN A 18 -3.61 -11.41 -10.54
CA GLN A 18 -2.80 -10.99 -9.38
C GLN A 18 -3.48 -11.35 -8.05
N GLU A 19 -2.67 -11.48 -6.99
CA GLU A 19 -3.14 -11.76 -5.63
C GLU A 19 -4.16 -10.69 -5.19
N PRO A 20 -5.36 -11.08 -4.70
CA PRO A 20 -6.37 -10.11 -4.29
C PRO A 20 -5.90 -9.31 -3.07
N LEU A 21 -6.37 -8.06 -2.95
CA LEU A 21 -6.14 -7.28 -1.74
C LEU A 21 -6.85 -7.93 -0.54
N SER A 22 -6.22 -7.82 0.63
CA SER A 22 -6.88 -8.17 1.89
C SER A 22 -8.20 -7.43 2.04
N LYS A 23 -9.23 -8.14 2.52
CA LYS A 23 -10.53 -7.54 2.89
C LYS A 23 -10.46 -6.68 4.16
N LYS A 24 -9.37 -6.78 4.91
CA LYS A 24 -9.13 -6.02 6.16
C LYS A 24 -8.09 -4.94 5.89
N PRO A 25 -8.43 -3.64 5.93
CA PRO A 25 -7.46 -2.57 5.76
C PRO A 25 -6.50 -2.54 6.97
N LEU A 26 -5.25 -2.18 6.70
CA LEU A 26 -4.24 -1.94 7.73
C LEU A 26 -4.00 -0.43 7.82
N ALA A 27 -4.19 0.15 9.00
CA ALA A 27 -3.92 1.56 9.27
C ALA A 27 -2.57 1.70 9.98
N ILE A 28 -1.68 2.52 9.45
CA ILE A 28 -0.34 2.77 9.99
C ILE A 28 -0.10 4.29 9.97
N ARG A 29 0.55 4.82 11.01
CA ARG A 29 1.03 6.20 11.02
C ARG A 29 2.42 6.26 10.39
N LEU A 30 2.63 7.22 9.51
CA LEU A 30 3.92 7.51 8.88
C LEU A 30 4.50 8.80 9.46
N TYR A 31 5.79 9.03 9.22
CA TYR A 31 6.36 10.36 9.44
C TYR A 31 5.69 11.37 8.50
N GLN A 32 5.54 12.62 8.96
CA GLN A 32 4.83 13.65 8.21
C GLN A 32 5.43 13.85 6.81
N SER A 33 6.76 13.87 6.70
CA SER A 33 7.47 13.99 5.42
C SER A 33 7.11 12.88 4.43
N ASP A 34 6.90 11.66 4.93
CA ASP A 34 6.60 10.51 4.09
C ASP A 34 5.14 10.55 3.63
N ASP A 35 4.21 10.93 4.52
CA ASP A 35 2.80 11.14 4.17
C ASP A 35 2.65 12.24 3.11
N ASP A 36 3.35 13.37 3.30
CA ASP A 36 3.34 14.49 2.34
C ASP A 36 3.86 14.04 0.96
N ALA A 37 4.99 13.32 0.94
CA ALA A 37 5.56 12.79 -0.29
C ALA A 37 4.62 11.80 -0.99
N ILE A 38 3.99 10.88 -0.25
CA ILE A 38 3.05 9.89 -0.79
C ILE A 38 1.78 10.58 -1.32
N ARG A 39 1.27 11.59 -0.61
CA ARG A 39 0.09 12.37 -1.04
C ARG A 39 0.35 13.14 -2.31
N ALA A 40 1.55 13.71 -2.47
CA ALA A 40 1.95 14.41 -3.69
C ALA A 40 1.90 13.50 -4.95
N MET A 41 2.00 12.17 -4.78
CA MET A 41 1.87 11.20 -5.88
C MET A 41 0.43 10.98 -6.37
N GLY A 42 -0.58 11.53 -5.67
CA GLY A 42 -1.99 11.38 -6.04
C GLY A 42 -2.44 9.92 -6.13
N LYS A 43 -3.06 9.54 -7.26
CA LYS A 43 -3.62 8.18 -7.47
C LYS A 43 -2.56 7.07 -7.43
N ALA A 44 -1.28 7.39 -7.59
CA ALA A 44 -0.18 6.42 -7.58
C ALA A 44 0.31 6.07 -6.16
N GLY A 45 0.03 6.91 -5.15
CA GLY A 45 0.57 6.75 -3.79
C GLY A 45 0.19 5.41 -3.16
N SER A 46 -1.08 4.99 -3.28
CA SER A 46 -1.54 3.70 -2.74
C SER A 46 -0.86 2.49 -3.39
N LYS A 47 -0.48 2.57 -4.67
CA LYS A 47 0.27 1.51 -5.34
C LYS A 47 1.72 1.50 -4.84
N PHE A 48 2.35 2.66 -4.76
CA PHE A 48 3.71 2.82 -4.24
C PHE A 48 3.87 2.18 -2.85
N VAL A 49 3.00 2.51 -1.90
CA VAL A 49 3.07 1.97 -0.53
C VAL A 49 2.95 0.44 -0.53
N ARG A 50 2.04 -0.13 -1.32
CA ARG A 50 1.87 -1.59 -1.41
C ARG A 50 3.12 -2.28 -1.99
N ASP A 51 3.69 -1.72 -3.05
CA ASP A 51 4.87 -2.29 -3.70
C ASP A 51 6.08 -2.21 -2.77
N ALA A 52 6.26 -1.11 -2.04
CA ALA A 52 7.32 -0.94 -1.05
C ALA A 52 7.20 -1.98 0.09
N VAL A 53 6.00 -2.17 0.64
CA VAL A 53 5.75 -3.19 1.67
C VAL A 53 6.04 -4.60 1.13
N ARG A 54 5.58 -4.93 -0.08
CA ARG A 54 5.83 -6.24 -0.69
C ARG A 54 7.31 -6.50 -0.90
N SER A 55 8.05 -5.51 -1.41
CA SER A 55 9.49 -5.60 -1.66
C SER A 55 10.26 -5.87 -0.36
N GLU A 56 9.94 -5.14 0.72
CA GLU A 56 10.58 -5.35 2.02
C GLU A 56 10.29 -6.73 2.61
N LEU A 57 9.03 -7.20 2.53
CA LEU A 57 8.66 -8.53 2.99
C LEU A 57 9.41 -9.63 2.21
N GLN A 58 9.50 -9.50 0.88
CA GLN A 58 10.26 -10.44 0.05
C GLN A 58 11.74 -10.46 0.42
N ARG A 59 12.33 -9.29 0.68
CA ARG A 59 13.73 -9.18 1.13
C ARG A 59 13.94 -9.91 2.46
N ARG A 60 13.04 -9.75 3.43
CA ARG A 60 13.12 -10.43 4.73
C ARG A 60 12.97 -11.93 4.61
N VAL A 61 12.00 -12.41 3.82
CA VAL A 61 11.83 -13.84 3.54
C VAL A 61 13.12 -14.40 2.94
N ALA A 62 13.68 -13.75 1.91
CA ALA A 62 14.92 -14.17 1.28
C ALA A 62 16.14 -14.16 2.22
N ALA A 63 16.19 -13.23 3.18
CA ALA A 63 17.23 -13.19 4.20
C ALA A 63 17.08 -14.33 5.22
N HIS A 64 15.85 -14.66 5.62
CA HIS A 64 15.56 -15.73 6.58
C HIS A 64 15.74 -17.15 6.01
N THR A 65 15.61 -17.35 4.69
CA THR A 65 15.84 -18.67 4.08
C THR A 65 17.33 -18.97 3.83
N LYS A 66 18.22 -17.99 4.05
CA LYS A 66 19.68 -18.13 3.83
C LYS A 66 20.50 -18.26 5.13
N GLY A 67 19.85 -18.29 6.29
CA GLY A 67 20.47 -18.53 7.60
C GLY A 67 19.99 -19.84 8.18
#